data_AF-A0A8T5ZNH0-F1
#
_entry.id   AF-A0A8T5ZNH0-F1
#
_cell.length_a   1.000
_cell.length_b   1.000
_cell.length_c   1.000
_cell.angle_alpha   90.00
_cell.angle_beta   90.00
_cell.angle_gamma   90.00
#
_symmetry.space_group_name_H-M   'P 1'
#
loop_
_entity.id
_entity.type
_entity.pdbx_description
1 polymer ?
#
loop_
_entity_poly.entity_id
_entity_poly.type
_entity_poly.pdbx_seq_one_letter_code
_entity_poly.pdbx_strand_id
1 'polypeptide(L)' 'DITARADQEGWNPGFTEKMVGWAKKMESGERTVIKNPEYFSTYMQEELKALV' A
#
# COMPACT_ATOMS: atom_id res chain seq x y z
N ASP A 1 -5.73 9.09 -1.36
CA ASP A 1 -4.49 9.57 -2.00
C ASP A 1 -3.31 9.34 -1.07
N ILE A 2 -2.22 8.74 -1.55
CA ILE A 2 -1.06 8.38 -0.70
C ILE A 2 -0.23 9.63 -0.37
N THR A 3 -0.03 10.53 -1.34
CA THR A 3 0.79 11.73 -1.15
C THR A 3 0.18 12.68 -0.12
N ALA A 4 -1.12 12.98 -0.24
CA ALA A 4 -1.81 13.84 0.72
C ALA A 4 -1.77 13.28 2.16
N ARG A 5 -1.92 11.96 2.30
CA ARG A 5 -1.82 11.28 3.60
C ARG A 5 -0.39 11.32 4.16
N ALA A 6 0.60 11.08 3.31
CA ALA A 6 2.00 11.13 3.68
C ALA A 6 2.44 12.52 4.15
N ASP A 7 1.97 13.58 3.47
CA ASP A 7 2.24 14.97 3.86
C ASP A 7 1.58 15.30 5.20
N GLN A 8 0.32 14.89 5.39
CA GLN A 8 -0.42 15.09 6.64
C GLN A 8 0.26 14.40 7.84
N GLU A 9 0.81 13.21 7.63
CA GLU A 9 1.40 12.39 8.69
C GLU A 9 2.92 12.50 8.79
N GLY A 10 3.55 13.33 7.95
CA GLY A 10 5.00 13.60 7.99
C GLY A 10 5.85 12.37 7.66
N TRP A 11 5.41 11.55 6.70
CA TRP A 11 6.15 10.35 6.30
C TRP A 11 7.51 10.69 5.68
N ASN A 12 8.44 9.74 5.75
CA ASN A 12 9.73 9.88 5.07
C ASN A 12 9.54 9.96 3.55
N PRO A 13 10.17 10.92 2.83
CA PRO A 13 9.98 11.07 1.39
C PRO A 13 10.30 9.83 0.55
N GLY A 14 11.39 9.12 0.89
CA GLY A 14 11.79 7.90 0.18
C GLY A 14 10.88 6.70 0.48
N PHE A 15 10.18 6.71 1.63
CA PHE A 15 9.11 5.76 1.90
C PHE A 15 7.86 6.09 1.07
N THR A 16 7.45 7.35 1.05
CA THR A 16 6.30 7.84 0.26
C THR A 16 6.47 7.53 -1.21
N GLU A 17 7.65 7.80 -1.79
CA GLU A 17 7.94 7.51 -3.19
C GLU A 17 7.74 6.03 -3.53
N LYS A 18 8.21 5.11 -2.65
CA LYS A 18 8.02 3.67 -2.84
C LYS A 18 6.54 3.27 -2.80
N MET A 19 5.77 3.80 -1.85
CA MET A 19 4.34 3.50 -1.73
C MET A 19 3.55 4.01 -2.95
N VAL A 20 3.84 5.23 -3.42
CA VAL A 20 3.25 5.79 -4.63
C VAL A 20 3.62 4.95 -5.86
N GLY A 21 4.88 4.52 -5.98
CA GLY A 21 5.33 3.66 -7.07
C GLY A 21 4.60 2.31 -7.11
N TRP A 22 4.33 1.71 -5.94
CA TRP A 22 3.55 0.47 -5.84
C TRP A 22 2.09 0.69 -6.24
N ALA A 23 1.45 1.75 -5.75
CA ALA A 23 0.07 2.06 -6.09
C ALA A 23 -0.12 2.25 -7.60
N LYS A 24 0.80 2.98 -8.26
CA LYS A 24 0.77 3.18 -9.72
C LYS A 24 0.83 1.86 -10.51
N LYS A 25 1.65 0.89 -10.06
CA LYS A 25 1.72 -0.44 -10.70
C LYS A 25 0.42 -1.22 -10.52
N MET A 26 -0.19 -1.13 -9.34
CA MET A 26 -1.48 -1.80 -9.09
C MET A 26 -2.60 -1.16 -9.92
N GLU A 27 -2.62 0.17 -10.04
CA GLU A 27 -3.58 0.92 -10.88
C GLU A 27 -3.40 0.61 -12.38
N SER A 28 -2.17 0.40 -12.86
CA SER A 28 -1.91 0.00 -14.26
C SER A 28 -2.27 -1.46 -14.55
N GLY A 29 -2.62 -2.25 -13.52
CA GLY A 29 -2.89 -3.69 -13.64
C GLY A 29 -1.63 -4.55 -13.71
N GLU A 30 -0.45 -3.97 -13.47
CA GLU A 30 0.81 -4.72 -13.37
C GLU A 30 0.86 -5.56 -12.10
N ARG A 31 1.45 -6.76 -12.20
CA ARG A 31 1.69 -7.62 -11.04
C ARG A 31 2.97 -7.21 -10.32
N THR A 32 2.93 -7.21 -8.99
CA THR A 32 4.09 -6.93 -8.14
C THR A 32 4.46 -8.16 -7.33
N VAL A 33 5.78 -8.41 -7.17
CA VAL A 33 6.29 -9.51 -6.35
C VAL A 33 6.26 -9.10 -4.88
N ILE A 34 5.56 -9.88 -4.06
CA ILE A 34 5.57 -9.75 -2.61
C ILE A 34 6.55 -10.78 -2.05
N LYS A 35 7.57 -10.33 -1.33
CA LYS A 35 8.63 -11.21 -0.81
C LYS A 35 8.12 -12.18 0.26
N ASN A 36 7.24 -11.69 1.13
CA ASN A 36 6.72 -12.39 2.29
C ASN A 36 5.20 -12.16 2.37
N PRO A 37 4.41 -12.81 1.51
CA PRO A 37 2.96 -12.62 1.48
C PRO A 37 2.28 -13.01 2.80
N GLU A 38 2.89 -13.88 3.60
CA GLU A 38 2.41 -14.30 4.93
C GLU A 38 2.31 -13.16 5.95
N TYR A 39 3.02 -12.04 5.75
CA TYR A 39 2.85 -10.85 6.60
C TYR A 39 1.52 -10.15 6.38
N PHE A 40 0.88 -10.32 5.22
CA PHE A 40 -0.49 -9.86 5.02
C PHE A 40 -1.45 -10.91 5.57
N SER A 41 -1.72 -10.83 6.88
CA SER A 41 -2.51 -11.81 7.62
C SER A 41 -3.98 -11.85 7.19
N THR A 42 -4.62 -12.99 7.43
CA THR A 42 -6.07 -13.16 7.24
C THR A 42 -6.86 -12.11 8.02
N TYR A 43 -6.44 -11.79 9.24
CA TYR A 43 -7.07 -10.74 10.06
C TYR A 43 -7.11 -9.39 9.33
N MET A 44 -5.97 -8.91 8.81
CA MET A 44 -5.94 -7.64 8.07
C MET A 44 -6.79 -7.70 6.80
N GLN A 45 -6.80 -8.83 6.10
CA GLN A 45 -7.64 -9.01 4.92
C GLN A 45 -9.14 -8.96 5.26
N GLU A 46 -9.56 -9.63 6.33
CA GLU A 46 -10.96 -9.69 6.76
C GLU A 46 -11.45 -8.34 7.29
N GLU A 47 -10.64 -7.64 8.10
CA GLU A 47 -10.95 -6.29 8.59
C GLU A 47 -11.13 -5.31 7.44
N LEU A 48 -10.22 -5.31 6.45
CA LEU A 48 -10.35 -4.45 5.28
C LEU A 48 -11.58 -4.82 4.43
N LYS A 49 -11.86 -6.13 4.26
CA LYS A 49 -13.02 -6.61 3.50
C LYS A 49 -14.36 -6.26 4.18
N ALA A 50 -14.41 -6.20 5.51
CA ALA A 50 -15.62 -5.84 6.23
C ALA A 50 -16.03 -4.36 6.04
N LEU A 51 -15.10 -3.52 5.59
CA LEU A 51 -15.30 -2.08 5.38
C LEU A 51 -15.68 -1.71 3.92
N VAL A 52 -15.80 -2.70 3.03
CA VAL A 52 -16.08 -2.54 1.59
C VAL A 52 -17.37 -3.25 1.23
#